data_AF-A0A956D8B5-F1
#
_entry.id   AF-A0A956D8B5-F1
#
_cell.length_a   1.000
_cell.length_b   1.000
_cell.length_c   1.000
_cell.angle_alpha   90.00
_cell.angle_beta   90.00
_cell.angle_gamma   90.00
#
_symmetry.space_group_name_H-M   'P 1'
#
loop_
_entity.id
_entity.type
_entity.pdbx_description
1 polymer ?
#
loop_
_entity_poly.entity_id
_entity_poly.type
_entity_poly.pdbx_seq_one_letter_code
_entity_poly.pdbx_strand_id
1 'polypeptide(L)'
;ALLAGDAAVAVQEAESAERAVAAIAPLRVLCVAAKARALLRAGRSTDAAEAARAAVASRADLASMEEGLALVWLAALECDRDPTHVRAAQDFLQRRLAGLRDEHRAGWLGGGEIARLRDLVARAPS
;
A
#
# COMPACT_ATOMS: atom_id res chain seq x y z
N ALA A 1 -7.95 -20.87 13.11
CA ALA A 1 -8.31 -20.11 14.32
C ALA A 1 -7.21 -19.12 14.72
N LEU A 2 -5.94 -19.54 14.91
CA LEU A 2 -4.81 -18.63 15.24
C LEU A 2 -4.66 -17.45 14.27
N LEU A 3 -4.61 -17.73 12.96
CA LEU A 3 -4.44 -16.70 11.91
C LEU A 3 -5.57 -15.65 11.86
N ALA A 4 -6.78 -16.02 12.31
CA ALA A 4 -7.92 -15.09 12.34
C ALA A 4 -7.85 -14.16 13.56
N GLY A 5 -7.32 -14.65 14.69
CA GLY A 5 -7.05 -13.83 15.88
C GLY A 5 -5.98 -12.78 15.60
N ASP A 6 -4.90 -13.17 14.92
CA ASP A 6 -3.81 -12.27 14.55
C ASP A 6 -4.28 -11.17 13.58
N ALA A 7 -5.18 -11.50 12.66
CA ALA A 7 -5.74 -10.53 11.72
C ALA A 7 -6.68 -9.51 12.40
N ALA A 8 -7.49 -9.94 13.37
CA ALA A 8 -8.36 -9.03 14.13
C ALA A 8 -7.54 -8.07 15.00
N VAL A 9 -6.48 -8.56 15.64
CA VAL A 9 -5.54 -7.72 16.41
C VAL A 9 -4.87 -6.70 15.49
N ALA A 10 -4.38 -7.11 14.32
CA ALA A 10 -3.76 -6.21 13.36
C ALA A 10 -4.71 -5.10 12.87
N VAL A 11 -6.01 -5.40 12.73
CA VAL A 11 -7.03 -4.37 12.41
C VAL A 11 -7.18 -3.38 13.57
N GLN A 12 -7.29 -3.88 14.80
CA GLN A 12 -7.43 -3.04 16.00
C GLN A 12 -6.22 -2.12 16.21
N GLU A 13 -5.01 -2.64 15.99
CA GLU A 13 -3.75 -1.89 16.07
C GLU A 13 -3.69 -0.81 14.99
N ALA A 14 -4.05 -1.15 13.74
CA ALA A 14 -4.08 -0.19 12.64
C ALA A 14 -5.08 0.95 12.89
N GLU A 15 -6.28 0.65 13.40
CA GLU A 15 -7.28 1.66 13.77
C GLU A 15 -6.80 2.55 14.92
N SER A 16 -6.11 1.97 15.91
CA SER A 16 -5.58 2.72 17.04
C SER A 16 -4.42 3.63 16.61
N ALA A 17 -3.55 3.15 15.73
CA ALA A 17 -2.48 3.95 15.12
C ALA A 17 -3.07 5.09 14.28
N GLU A 18 -4.07 4.82 13.44
CA GLU A 18 -4.78 5.83 12.65
C GLU A 18 -5.34 6.96 13.53
N ARG A 19 -5.99 6.62 14.65
CA ARG A 19 -6.50 7.61 15.62
C ARG A 19 -5.37 8.42 16.26
N ALA A 20 -4.29 7.77 16.67
CA ALA A 20 -3.16 8.43 17.34
C ALA A 20 -2.47 9.47 16.43
N VAL A 21 -2.44 9.22 15.13
CA VAL A 21 -1.77 10.10 14.15
C VAL A 21 -2.74 10.94 13.32
N ALA A 22 -4.03 11.03 13.71
CA ALA A 22 -5.08 11.65 12.90
C ALA A 22 -4.78 13.11 12.46
N ALA A 23 -4.02 13.85 13.28
CA ALA A 23 -3.61 15.22 13.00
C ALA A 23 -2.35 15.34 12.09
N ILE A 24 -1.69 14.22 11.79
CA ILE A 24 -0.45 14.17 11.00
C ILE A 24 -0.76 13.50 9.66
N ALA A 25 -1.11 14.30 8.66
CA ALA A 25 -1.65 13.80 7.39
C ALA A 25 -0.82 12.69 6.71
N PRO A 26 0.52 12.80 6.56
CA PRO A 26 1.32 11.74 5.95
C PRO A 26 1.22 10.42 6.71
N LEU A 27 1.33 10.45 8.05
CA LEU A 27 1.23 9.26 8.89
C LEU A 27 -0.15 8.63 8.83
N ARG A 28 -1.21 9.46 8.81
CA ARG A 28 -2.58 8.99 8.64
C ARG A 28 -2.75 8.21 7.34
N VAL A 29 -2.20 8.69 6.22
CA VAL A 29 -2.27 7.97 4.93
C VAL A 29 -1.60 6.60 5.01
N LEU A 30 -0.42 6.52 5.65
CA LEU A 30 0.26 5.24 5.87
C LEU A 30 -0.56 4.27 6.73
N CYS A 31 -1.17 4.78 7.81
CA CYS A 31 -2.04 3.97 8.66
C CYS A 31 -3.28 3.46 7.91
N VAL A 32 -3.90 4.30 7.07
CA VAL A 32 -5.06 3.88 6.25
C VAL A 32 -4.65 2.80 5.24
N ALA A 33 -3.48 2.93 4.59
CA ALA A 33 -2.97 1.89 3.68
C ALA A 33 -2.65 0.56 4.42
N ALA A 34 -2.04 0.64 5.60
CA ALA A 34 -1.78 -0.54 6.44
C ALA A 34 -3.09 -1.21 6.92
N LYS A 35 -4.07 -0.40 7.33
CA LYS A 35 -5.41 -0.85 7.73
C LYS A 35 -6.12 -1.58 6.59
N ALA A 36 -6.07 -1.08 5.36
CA ALA A 36 -6.65 -1.78 4.21
C ALA A 36 -6.13 -3.22 4.08
N ARG A 37 -4.82 -3.40 4.25
CA ARG A 37 -4.17 -4.72 4.18
C ARG A 37 -4.52 -5.61 5.37
N ALA A 38 -4.63 -5.05 6.57
CA ALA A 38 -5.10 -5.77 7.76
C ALA A 38 -6.55 -6.25 7.59
N LEU A 39 -7.43 -5.38 7.08
CA LEU A 39 -8.83 -5.71 6.75
C LEU A 39 -8.91 -6.83 5.73
N LEU A 40 -8.07 -6.80 4.69
CA LEU A 40 -8.01 -7.87 3.69
C LEU A 40 -7.60 -9.21 4.32
N ARG A 41 -6.57 -9.23 5.19
CA ARG A 41 -6.14 -10.43 5.91
C ARG A 41 -7.22 -10.97 6.85
N ALA A 42 -8.07 -10.10 7.40
CA ALA A 42 -9.21 -10.46 8.22
C ALA A 42 -10.44 -10.92 7.41
N GLY A 43 -10.36 -10.97 6.07
CA GLY A 43 -11.47 -11.35 5.19
C GLY A 43 -12.52 -10.25 4.99
N ARG A 44 -12.25 -9.01 5.42
CA ARG A 44 -13.14 -7.85 5.29
C ARG A 44 -12.90 -7.13 3.96
N SER A 45 -13.14 -7.82 2.85
CA SER A 45 -12.73 -7.36 1.51
C SER A 45 -13.33 -6.02 1.08
N THR A 46 -14.62 -5.77 1.39
CA THR A 46 -15.28 -4.50 1.05
C THR A 46 -14.63 -3.32 1.78
N ASP A 47 -14.43 -3.45 3.09
CA ASP A 47 -13.81 -2.42 3.92
C ASP A 47 -12.34 -2.20 3.53
N ALA A 48 -11.64 -3.28 3.16
CA ALA A 48 -10.26 -3.22 2.67
C ALA A 48 -10.17 -2.38 1.38
N ALA A 49 -11.07 -2.62 0.42
CA ALA A 49 -11.11 -1.87 -0.82
C ALA A 49 -11.46 -0.39 -0.58
N GLU A 50 -12.41 -0.10 0.32
CA GLU A 50 -12.74 1.28 0.71
C GLU A 50 -11.54 2.01 1.33
N ALA A 51 -10.87 1.39 2.30
CA ALA A 51 -9.69 1.96 2.92
C ALA A 51 -8.54 2.17 1.91
N ALA A 52 -8.33 1.23 0.99
CA ALA A 52 -7.32 1.35 -0.06
C ALA A 52 -7.60 2.55 -0.98
N ARG A 53 -8.86 2.73 -1.43
CA ARG A 53 -9.27 3.89 -2.23
C ARG A 53 -9.10 5.20 -1.48
N ALA A 54 -9.40 5.22 -0.18
CA ALA A 54 -9.18 6.40 0.67
C ALA A 54 -7.69 6.79 0.79
N ALA A 55 -6.81 5.79 0.93
CA ALA A 55 -5.36 6.02 0.92
C ALA A 55 -4.87 6.58 -0.42
N VAL A 56 -5.35 6.03 -1.55
CA VAL A 56 -5.02 6.53 -2.90
C VAL A 56 -5.50 7.97 -3.08
N ALA A 57 -6.72 8.31 -2.62
CA ALA A 57 -7.26 9.66 -2.72
C ALA A 57 -6.40 10.68 -1.95
N SER A 58 -5.83 10.28 -0.81
CA SER A 58 -5.00 11.13 0.05
C SER A 58 -3.51 11.09 -0.26
N ARG A 59 -3.07 10.35 -1.30
CA ARG A 59 -1.64 10.12 -1.61
C ARG A 59 -0.81 11.40 -1.79
N ALA A 60 -1.45 12.52 -2.13
CA ALA A 60 -0.78 13.81 -2.29
C ALA A 60 -0.13 14.30 -0.98
N ASP A 61 -0.63 13.84 0.17
CA ASP A 61 -0.06 14.11 1.48
C ASP A 61 1.32 13.42 1.68
N LEU A 62 1.74 12.54 0.77
CA LEU A 62 3.02 11.82 0.79
C LEU A 62 4.06 12.38 -0.20
N ALA A 63 3.96 13.66 -0.59
CA ALA A 63 4.70 14.26 -1.71
C ALA A 63 6.25 14.07 -1.73
N SER A 64 6.87 13.65 -0.61
CA SER A 64 8.30 13.34 -0.53
C SER A 64 8.62 11.95 0.03
N MET A 65 7.62 11.10 0.23
CA MET A 65 7.74 9.79 0.89
C MET A 65 7.50 8.66 -0.12
N GLU A 66 8.50 8.37 -0.94
CA GLU A 66 8.44 7.33 -1.99
C GLU A 66 8.05 5.95 -1.44
N GLU A 67 8.60 5.56 -0.29
CA GLU A 67 8.25 4.30 0.38
C GLU A 67 6.79 4.30 0.86
N GLY A 68 6.30 5.46 1.32
CA GLY A 68 4.91 5.63 1.68
C GLY A 68 3.97 5.52 0.47
N LEU A 69 4.36 6.11 -0.65
CA LEU A 69 3.60 6.02 -1.89
C LEU A 69 3.58 4.57 -2.42
N ALA A 70 4.67 3.82 -2.28
CA ALA A 70 4.70 2.41 -2.61
C ALA A 70 3.74 1.58 -1.74
N LEU A 71 3.64 1.88 -0.44
CA LEU A 71 2.68 1.21 0.46
C LEU A 71 1.23 1.47 0.04
N VAL A 72 0.90 2.71 -0.35
CA VAL A 72 -0.43 3.07 -0.88
C VAL A 72 -0.76 2.25 -2.13
N TRP A 73 0.17 2.17 -3.09
CA TRP A 73 -0.04 1.37 -4.31
C TRP A 73 -0.13 -0.12 -4.02
N LEU A 74 0.66 -0.63 -3.08
CA LEU A 74 0.58 -2.03 -2.68
C LEU A 74 -0.80 -2.35 -2.10
N ALA A 75 -1.32 -1.51 -1.20
CA ALA A 75 -2.66 -1.69 -0.63
C ALA A 75 -3.74 -1.66 -1.72
N ALA A 76 -3.66 -0.74 -2.68
CA ALA A 76 -4.60 -0.66 -3.80
C ALA A 76 -4.60 -1.93 -4.67
N LEU A 77 -3.43 -2.46 -5.02
CA LEU A 77 -3.32 -3.68 -5.85
C LEU A 77 -3.64 -4.97 -5.09
N GLU A 78 -3.58 -4.97 -3.76
CA GLU A 78 -4.04 -6.08 -2.95
C GLU A 78 -5.56 -6.09 -2.78
N CYS A 79 -6.20 -4.92 -2.63
CA CYS A 79 -7.58 -4.81 -2.16
C CYS A 79 -8.62 -4.43 -3.24
N ASP A 80 -8.24 -3.63 -4.25
CA ASP A 80 -9.19 -2.96 -5.15
C ASP A 80 -8.87 -3.20 -6.64
N ARG A 81 -7.59 -3.29 -7.02
CA ARG A 81 -7.10 -3.61 -8.39
C ARG A 81 -7.78 -2.84 -9.54
N ASP A 82 -8.28 -1.64 -9.30
CA ASP A 82 -8.80 -0.77 -10.35
C ASP A 82 -7.74 -0.57 -11.46
N PRO A 83 -8.09 -0.67 -12.76
CA PRO A 83 -7.13 -0.50 -13.86
C PRO A 83 -6.37 0.84 -13.82
N THR A 84 -6.99 1.89 -13.31
CA THR A 84 -6.35 3.20 -13.12
C THR A 84 -5.27 3.13 -12.05
N HIS A 85 -5.53 2.41 -10.95
CA HIS A 85 -4.54 2.19 -9.89
C HIS A 85 -3.39 1.30 -10.37
N VAL A 86 -3.67 0.29 -11.20
CA VAL A 86 -2.64 -0.53 -11.85
C VAL A 86 -1.70 0.33 -12.69
N ARG A 87 -2.25 1.18 -13.58
CA ARG A 87 -1.45 2.06 -14.41
C ARG A 87 -0.66 3.08 -13.59
N ALA A 88 -1.27 3.68 -12.57
CA ALA A 88 -0.57 4.62 -11.69
C ALA A 88 0.58 3.96 -10.91
N ALA A 89 0.40 2.71 -10.46
CA ALA A 89 1.46 1.93 -9.82
C ALA A 89 2.59 1.55 -10.80
N GLN A 90 2.26 1.22 -12.05
CA GLN A 90 3.24 1.02 -13.13
C GLN A 90 4.07 2.28 -13.35
N ASP A 91 3.43 3.43 -13.53
CA ASP A 91 4.09 4.72 -13.75
C ASP A 91 5.00 5.09 -12.56
N PHE A 92 4.54 4.86 -11.33
CA PHE A 92 5.34 5.05 -10.12
C PHE A 92 6.61 4.19 -10.14
N LEU A 93 6.49 2.88 -10.37
CA LEU A 93 7.64 1.98 -10.42
C LEU A 93 8.63 2.38 -11.52
N GLN A 94 8.13 2.72 -12.71
CA GLN A 94 8.97 3.14 -13.84
C GLN A 94 9.76 4.42 -13.51
N ARG A 95 9.09 5.47 -13.01
CA ARG A 95 9.76 6.72 -12.61
C ARG A 95 10.80 6.46 -11.54
N ARG A 96 10.48 5.63 -10.55
CA ARG A 96 11.38 5.33 -9.45
C ARG A 96 12.62 4.60 -9.93
N LEU A 97 12.47 3.58 -10.78
CA LEU A 97 13.59 2.83 -11.35
C LEU A 97 14.49 3.69 -12.24
N ALA A 98 13.90 4.58 -13.05
CA ALA A 98 14.65 5.52 -13.87
C ALA A 98 15.54 6.45 -13.03
N GLY A 99 15.09 6.85 -11.84
CA GLY A 99 15.83 7.70 -10.91
C GLY A 99 16.90 6.99 -10.08
N LEU A 100 16.97 5.65 -10.10
CA LEU A 100 17.93 4.88 -9.32
C LEU A 100 19.19 4.55 -10.14
N ARG A 101 20.36 4.69 -9.50
CA ARG A 101 21.63 4.16 -10.00
C ARG A 101 21.59 2.63 -10.04
N ASP A 102 22.27 2.01 -11.01
CA ASP A 102 22.21 0.56 -11.24
C ASP A 102 22.57 -0.27 -10.00
N GLU A 103 23.57 0.18 -9.24
CA GLU A 103 24.00 -0.42 -7.96
C GLU A 103 22.90 -0.45 -6.88
N HIS A 104 21.95 0.48 -6.91
CA HIS A 104 20.85 0.55 -5.95
C HIS A 104 19.56 -0.13 -6.43
N ARG A 105 19.44 -0.38 -7.74
CA ARG A 105 18.25 -1.01 -8.33
C ARG A 105 18.05 -2.43 -7.81
N ALA A 106 19.13 -3.22 -7.70
CA ALA A 106 19.05 -4.60 -7.25
C ALA A 106 18.52 -4.72 -5.80
N GLY A 107 19.01 -3.87 -4.89
CA GLY A 107 18.56 -3.85 -3.49
C GLY A 107 17.10 -3.41 -3.35
N TRP A 108 16.67 -2.42 -4.14
CA TRP A 108 15.30 -1.93 -4.09
C TRP A 108 14.29 -2.90 -4.72
N LEU A 109 14.66 -3.56 -5.82
CA LEU A 109 13.83 -4.54 -6.52
C LEU A 109 13.75 -5.91 -5.83
N GLY A 110 14.69 -6.22 -4.94
CA GLY A 110 14.76 -7.51 -4.24
C GLY A 110 14.05 -7.52 -2.88
N GLY A 111 13.65 -6.37 -2.34
CA GLY A 111 13.17 -6.24 -0.96
C GLY A 111 11.65 -6.23 -0.79
N GLY A 112 11.17 -7.06 0.14
CA GLY A 112 9.91 -6.90 0.86
C GLY A 112 8.67 -6.52 0.02
N GLU A 113 8.07 -5.39 0.37
CA GLU A 113 6.81 -4.89 -0.17
C GLU A 113 6.91 -4.38 -1.62
N ILE A 114 8.09 -3.89 -2.02
CA ILE A 114 8.36 -3.43 -3.39
C ILE A 114 8.39 -4.60 -4.38
N ALA A 115 9.04 -5.71 -4.01
CA ALA A 115 9.03 -6.92 -4.82
C ALA A 115 7.60 -7.43 -5.04
N ARG A 116 6.78 -7.42 -3.98
CA ARG A 116 5.37 -7.82 -4.06
C ARG A 116 4.54 -6.87 -4.93
N LEU A 117 4.76 -5.56 -4.82
CA LEU A 117 4.11 -4.57 -5.66
C LEU A 117 4.41 -4.82 -7.15
N ARG A 118 5.68 -5.04 -7.50
CA ARG A 118 6.10 -5.37 -8.87
C ARG A 118 5.42 -6.63 -9.40
N ASP A 119 5.39 -7.70 -8.60
CA ASP A 119 4.79 -8.96 -9.00
C ASP A 119 3.29 -8.83 -9.25
N LEU A 120 2.59 -8.01 -8.47
CA LEU A 120 1.17 -7.70 -8.68
C LEU A 120 0.95 -6.91 -9.97
N VAL A 121 1.80 -5.92 -10.23
CA VAL A 121 1.77 -5.13 -11.47
C VAL A 121 2.01 -6.00 -12.70
N ALA A 122 2.98 -6.92 -12.66
CA ALA A 122 3.33 -7.79 -13.78
C ALA A 122 2.22 -8.80 -14.12
N ARG A 123 1.32 -9.09 -13.18
CA ARG A 123 0.19 -10.02 -13.34
C ARG A 123 -1.13 -9.32 -13.64
N ALA A 124 -1.16 -7.99 -13.63
CA ALA A 124 -2.38 -7.25 -13.91
C ALA A 124 -2.71 -7.32 -15.41
N PRO A 125 -3.98 -7.53 -15.80
CA PRO A 125 -4.37 -7.54 -17.19
C PRO A 125 -4.13 -6.16 -17.82
N SER A 126 -3.51 -6.16 -18.99
CA SER A 126 -3.26 -5.00 -19.86
C SER A 126 -4.52 -4.52 -20.58
#